data_AF-Q69BD1-F1
#
_entry.id   AF-Q69BD1-F1
#
_cell.length_a   1.000
_cell.length_b   1.000
_cell.length_c   1.000
_cell.angle_alpha   90.00
_cell.angle_beta   90.00
_cell.angle_gamma   90.00
#
_symmetry.space_group_name_H-M   'P 1'
#
loop_
_entity.id
_entity.type
_entity.pdbx_description
1 polymer ?
#
loop_
_entity_poly.entity_id
_entity_poly.type
_entity_poly.pdbx_seq_one_letter_code
_entity_poly.pdbx_strand_id
1 'polypeptide(L)'
;MAKYTKRRDKRGYEWKSAYREKEALMLERGYPEVSPHDFYRELFPAGSLQQEPEDGKGNIIATQIRPSGKGRTRQWVIDDSLKMLDKVIGDRFGLIPPISFYGKSHTKENAHELFAVVVDVDYVGKQQLKNLLKQFGNGVQLRPTYLVSSGKGVHLYYFLQEPVQLYRNREEVLAELKEAFIRRLWNDTSSIRPDSPDITGIYQGFRCVGSQSKLGVDFPVKAYKLSENRYTLEDIKASIPSCKVDLAPLYEKPRRKSTVTLEEAKELYPEWYEKRIVQGEPKQKSKKQGGTWVCNEALYEWWKRKITEEVKAGGRYFSIMALCSYGLKCGISEQKIRRDAYAFLDHLESLTEDEDNHFSRADVKDGIKKPKMIYFYGILKY
;
A
#
# COMPACT_ATOMS: atom_id res chain seq x y z
N MET A 1 11.48 -20.21 -39.79
CA MET A 1 11.97 -20.98 -38.63
C MET A 1 12.67 -20.03 -37.65
N ALA A 2 11.93 -19.50 -36.67
CA ALA A 2 12.48 -18.62 -35.65
C ALA A 2 13.15 -19.43 -34.54
N LYS A 3 14.42 -19.15 -34.27
CA LYS A 3 15.23 -19.79 -33.22
C LYS A 3 14.58 -19.54 -31.86
N TYR A 4 13.96 -20.58 -31.29
CA TYR A 4 13.67 -20.67 -29.87
C TYR A 4 15.01 -20.72 -29.12
N THR A 5 15.49 -19.57 -28.68
CA THR A 5 16.61 -19.50 -27.73
C THR A 5 16.16 -20.16 -26.44
N LYS A 6 16.73 -21.34 -26.14
CA LYS A 6 16.53 -22.08 -24.88
C LYS A 6 16.57 -21.10 -23.70
N ARG A 7 15.43 -20.90 -23.03
CA ARG A 7 15.35 -20.24 -21.72
C ARG A 7 16.31 -20.98 -20.79
N ARG A 8 17.45 -20.35 -20.44
CA ARG A 8 18.37 -20.85 -19.41
C ARG A 8 17.55 -21.21 -18.17
N ASP A 9 17.79 -22.41 -17.64
CA ASP A 9 17.14 -22.90 -16.44
C ASP A 9 17.28 -21.85 -15.32
N LYS A 10 16.13 -21.41 -14.82
CA LYS A 10 15.96 -20.25 -13.94
C LYS A 10 16.53 -20.48 -12.52
N ARG A 11 17.02 -21.69 -12.21
CA ARG A 11 17.77 -22.06 -10.99
C ARG A 11 19.29 -22.05 -11.16
N GLY A 12 19.80 -22.05 -12.39
CA GLY A 12 21.24 -22.14 -12.71
C GLY A 12 21.96 -20.81 -12.94
N TYR A 13 21.38 -19.68 -12.53
CA TYR A 13 22.10 -18.41 -12.58
C TYR A 13 23.09 -18.33 -11.42
N GLU A 14 24.37 -18.15 -11.74
CA GLU A 14 25.49 -18.11 -10.78
C GLU A 14 25.49 -16.81 -9.96
N TRP A 15 24.55 -16.69 -9.02
CA TRP A 15 24.34 -15.47 -8.22
C TRP A 15 25.57 -15.07 -7.39
N LYS A 16 26.39 -16.04 -6.97
CA LYS A 16 27.63 -15.76 -6.24
C LYS A 16 28.67 -15.08 -7.15
N SER A 17 28.81 -15.54 -8.40
CA SER A 17 29.66 -14.88 -9.41
C SER A 17 29.10 -13.50 -9.74
N ALA A 18 27.80 -13.42 -10.03
CA ALA A 18 27.15 -12.15 -10.38
C ALA A 18 27.25 -11.11 -9.25
N TYR A 19 27.20 -11.53 -7.98
CA TYR A 19 27.43 -10.64 -6.85
C TYR A 19 28.84 -10.02 -6.91
N ARG A 20 29.88 -10.85 -7.05
CA ARG A 20 31.28 -10.39 -7.13
C ARG A 20 31.52 -9.51 -8.35
N GLU A 21 30.89 -9.85 -9.47
CA GLU A 21 30.96 -9.06 -10.71
C GLU A 21 30.27 -7.70 -10.59
N LYS A 22 29.15 -7.61 -9.86
CA LYS A 22 28.49 -6.33 -9.56
C LYS A 22 29.38 -5.45 -8.69
N GLU A 23 29.97 -6.02 -7.64
CA GLU A 23 30.91 -5.33 -6.77
C GLU A 23 32.12 -4.80 -7.54
N ALA A 24 32.78 -5.66 -8.33
CA ALA A 24 33.89 -5.25 -9.19
C ALA A 24 33.50 -4.13 -10.16
N LEU A 25 32.30 -4.20 -10.74
CA LEU A 25 31.79 -3.15 -11.63
C LEU A 25 31.56 -1.82 -10.89
N MET A 26 31.04 -1.82 -9.67
CA MET A 26 30.86 -0.59 -8.89
C MET A 26 32.21 0.09 -8.64
N LEU A 27 33.22 -0.69 -8.23
CA LEU A 27 34.58 -0.19 -8.00
C LEU A 27 35.25 0.29 -9.29
N GLU A 28 35.13 -0.47 -10.39
CA GLU A 28 35.61 -0.07 -11.74
C GLU A 28 35.03 1.27 -12.18
N ARG A 29 33.77 1.55 -11.80
CA ARG A 29 33.05 2.79 -12.12
C ARG A 29 33.31 3.93 -11.13
N GLY A 30 34.20 3.74 -10.17
CA GLY A 30 34.59 4.77 -9.20
C GLY A 30 33.58 4.99 -8.08
N TYR A 31 32.71 4.02 -7.81
CA TYR A 31 31.77 4.07 -6.68
C TYR A 31 32.32 3.23 -5.52
N PRO A 32 32.96 3.84 -4.51
CA PRO A 32 33.44 3.10 -3.34
C PRO A 32 32.27 2.57 -2.51
N GLU A 33 32.53 1.47 -1.79
CA GLU A 33 31.61 0.96 -0.77
C GLU A 33 31.54 1.96 0.39
N VAL A 34 30.31 2.18 0.89
CA VAL A 34 30.05 3.02 2.07
C VAL A 34 29.75 2.14 3.28
N SER A 35 30.29 2.50 4.43
CA SER A 35 30.08 1.73 5.65
C SER A 35 28.59 1.73 6.07
N PRO A 36 28.09 0.70 6.77
CA PRO A 36 26.70 0.67 7.23
C PRO A 36 26.34 1.90 8.10
N HIS A 37 27.24 2.29 9.00
CA HIS A 37 27.01 3.43 9.90
C HIS A 37 26.95 4.75 9.13
N ASP A 38 27.83 4.98 8.16
CA ASP A 38 27.80 6.19 7.33
C ASP A 38 26.53 6.25 6.48
N PHE A 39 26.14 5.11 5.88
CA PHE A 39 24.91 5.01 5.10
C PHE A 39 23.67 5.37 5.94
N TYR A 40 23.52 4.79 7.13
CA TYR A 40 22.36 5.05 7.99
C TYR A 40 22.40 6.44 8.62
N ARG A 41 23.59 6.99 8.90
CA ARG A 41 23.74 8.37 9.36
C ARG A 41 23.34 9.38 8.28
N GLU A 42 23.64 9.10 7.02
CA GLU A 42 23.21 9.96 5.92
C GLU A 42 21.71 9.82 5.65
N LEU A 43 21.15 8.59 5.74
CA LEU A 43 19.71 8.36 5.59
C LEU A 43 18.90 9.03 6.70
N PHE A 44 19.36 8.94 7.94
CA PHE A 44 18.77 9.54 9.14
C PHE A 44 19.76 10.53 9.74
N PRO A 45 19.75 11.81 9.28
CA PRO A 45 20.70 12.82 9.73
C PRO A 45 20.72 12.97 11.25
N ALA A 46 21.86 13.36 11.81
CA ALA A 46 21.98 13.63 13.25
C ALA A 46 20.92 14.64 13.69
N GLY A 47 20.23 14.31 14.78
CA GLY A 47 19.11 15.06 15.31
C GLY A 47 17.77 14.82 14.60
N SER A 48 17.68 13.91 13.63
CA SER A 48 16.40 13.53 13.00
C SER A 48 15.63 12.46 13.78
N LEU A 49 16.32 11.72 14.64
CA LEU A 49 15.73 10.69 15.50
C LEU A 49 15.68 11.18 16.96
N GLN A 50 15.01 10.39 17.80
CA GLN A 50 14.92 10.64 19.23
C GLN A 50 16.32 10.67 19.87
N GLN A 51 16.57 11.71 20.67
CA GLN A 51 17.76 11.86 21.51
C GLN A 51 17.38 11.78 23.00
N GLU A 52 16.27 12.43 23.37
CA GLU A 52 15.75 12.46 24.72
C GLU A 52 14.33 11.87 24.75
N PRO A 53 13.89 11.28 25.88
CA PRO A 53 12.51 10.87 26.03
C PRO A 53 11.56 12.03 25.71
N GLU A 54 10.51 11.73 24.92
CA GLU A 54 9.43 12.68 24.62
C GLU A 54 9.80 13.92 23.78
N ASP A 55 10.95 13.94 23.11
CA ASP A 55 11.37 15.03 22.21
C ASP A 55 10.56 15.14 20.88
N GLY A 56 9.51 14.33 20.74
CA GLY A 56 8.59 14.32 19.60
C GLY A 56 9.15 13.64 18.35
N LYS A 57 10.33 13.01 18.39
CA LYS A 57 10.92 12.34 17.23
C LYS A 57 10.73 10.83 17.26
N GLY A 58 10.76 10.24 16.08
CA GLY A 58 10.69 8.79 15.91
C GLY A 58 12.07 8.12 16.07
N ASN A 59 12.05 6.80 16.12
CA ASN A 59 13.23 5.93 16.10
C ASN A 59 13.19 5.00 14.90
N ILE A 60 14.32 4.44 14.50
CA ILE A 60 14.31 3.32 13.54
C ILE A 60 13.92 2.05 14.30
N ILE A 61 13.02 1.25 13.72
CA ILE A 61 12.72 -0.09 14.25
C ILE A 61 13.35 -1.13 13.34
N ALA A 62 14.51 -1.64 13.74
CA ALA A 62 15.22 -2.68 13.01
C ALA A 62 14.71 -4.06 13.42
N THR A 63 14.52 -4.96 12.45
CA THR A 63 13.94 -6.29 12.67
C THR A 63 14.92 -7.40 12.31
N GLN A 64 15.18 -8.31 13.24
CA GLN A 64 15.85 -9.58 12.97
C GLN A 64 14.81 -10.67 12.76
N ILE A 65 14.61 -11.09 11.51
CA ILE A 65 13.65 -12.15 11.20
C ILE A 65 14.28 -13.50 11.50
N ARG A 66 13.50 -14.35 12.19
CA ARG A 66 13.81 -15.76 12.39
C ARG A 66 12.69 -16.59 11.78
N PRO A 67 12.97 -17.40 10.74
CA PRO A 67 11.97 -18.30 10.18
C PRO A 67 11.38 -19.21 11.27
N SER A 68 10.13 -19.64 11.10
CA SER A 68 9.45 -20.52 12.04
C SER A 68 10.33 -21.73 12.40
N GLY A 69 10.42 -22.04 13.70
CA GLY A 69 11.29 -23.09 14.24
C GLY A 69 12.77 -22.71 14.44
N LYS A 70 13.20 -21.49 14.08
CA LYS A 70 14.59 -21.02 14.26
C LYS A 70 14.72 -19.86 15.26
N GLY A 71 13.76 -19.73 16.17
CA GLY A 71 13.69 -18.69 17.20
C GLY A 71 12.63 -17.62 16.93
N ARG A 72 12.53 -16.65 17.85
CA ARG A 72 11.59 -15.53 17.75
C ARG A 72 12.18 -14.37 16.94
N THR A 73 11.36 -13.75 16.10
CA THR A 73 11.66 -12.44 15.50
C THR A 73 11.89 -11.41 16.60
N ARG A 74 12.93 -10.60 16.47
CA ARG A 74 13.28 -9.54 17.43
C ARG A 74 13.25 -8.18 16.75
N GLN A 75 12.83 -7.17 17.49
CA GLN A 75 12.85 -5.77 17.06
C GLN A 75 13.74 -4.97 17.98
N TRP A 76 14.47 -4.02 17.41
CA TRP A 76 15.42 -3.15 18.10
C TRP A 76 15.07 -1.71 17.78
N VAL A 77 14.95 -0.91 18.84
CA VAL A 77 14.80 0.55 18.72
C VAL A 77 16.19 1.13 18.55
N ILE A 78 16.38 1.92 17.51
CA ILE A 78 17.63 2.61 17.23
C ILE A 78 17.34 4.12 17.25
N ASP A 79 17.91 4.76 18.26
CA ASP A 79 17.86 6.19 18.50
C ASP A 79 18.91 6.94 17.68
N ASP A 80 19.00 8.26 17.87
CA ASP A 80 19.91 9.12 17.11
C ASP A 80 21.39 8.77 17.33
N SER A 81 21.75 8.03 18.38
CA SER A 81 23.12 7.54 18.57
C SER A 81 23.51 6.45 17.56
N LEU A 82 22.53 5.79 16.95
CA LEU A 82 22.68 4.65 16.04
C LEU A 82 23.40 3.42 16.60
N LYS A 83 23.74 3.39 17.90
CA LYS A 83 24.49 2.28 18.55
C LYS A 83 23.80 0.92 18.37
N MET A 84 22.47 0.91 18.35
CA MET A 84 21.70 -0.33 18.22
C MET A 84 21.68 -0.91 16.80
N LEU A 85 22.26 -0.24 15.79
CA LEU A 85 22.50 -0.82 14.45
C LEU A 85 23.33 -2.10 14.52
N ASP A 86 24.30 -2.17 15.44
CA ASP A 86 25.21 -3.31 15.60
C ASP A 86 24.48 -4.61 15.96
N LYS A 87 23.24 -4.54 16.45
CA LYS A 87 22.41 -5.72 16.67
C LYS A 87 21.95 -6.37 15.38
N VAL A 88 21.93 -5.63 14.26
CA VAL A 88 21.33 -6.06 12.98
C VAL A 88 22.37 -6.12 11.86
N ILE A 89 23.45 -5.35 11.96
CA ILE A 89 24.65 -5.55 11.13
C ILE A 89 25.20 -6.97 11.36
N GLY A 90 25.63 -7.63 10.28
CA GLY A 90 26.09 -9.02 10.29
C GLY A 90 25.00 -10.08 10.46
N ASP A 91 23.76 -9.68 10.79
CA ASP A 91 22.67 -10.63 11.01
C ASP A 91 22.31 -11.40 9.74
N ARG A 92 21.88 -12.66 9.89
CA ARG A 92 21.45 -13.49 8.76
C ARG A 92 20.24 -12.91 8.02
N PHE A 93 19.34 -12.24 8.73
CA PHE A 93 18.12 -11.67 8.16
C PHE A 93 17.74 -10.41 8.95
N GLY A 94 18.55 -9.37 8.79
CA GLY A 94 18.27 -8.03 9.27
C GLY A 94 17.44 -7.22 8.28
N LEU A 95 16.42 -6.52 8.78
CA LEU A 95 15.62 -5.57 8.01
C LEU A 95 15.62 -4.19 8.67
N ILE A 96 15.77 -3.15 7.87
CA ILE A 96 15.58 -1.76 8.28
C ILE A 96 14.69 -1.06 7.24
N PRO A 97 13.52 -0.54 7.62
CA PRO A 97 12.73 0.33 6.75
C PRO A 97 13.34 1.75 6.68
N PRO A 98 13.15 2.51 5.59
CA PRO A 98 13.59 3.89 5.46
C PRO A 98 12.63 4.86 6.19
N ILE A 99 12.18 4.47 7.39
CA ILE A 99 11.07 5.10 8.11
C ILE A 99 11.45 5.20 9.59
N SER A 100 11.09 6.33 10.22
CA SER A 100 11.06 6.47 11.68
C SER A 100 9.70 6.07 12.24
N PHE A 101 9.67 5.56 13.47
CA PHE A 101 8.45 5.10 14.15
C PHE A 101 8.38 5.67 15.56
N TYR A 102 7.17 5.91 16.03
CA TYR A 102 6.91 6.08 17.45
C TYR A 102 6.88 4.75 18.20
N GLY A 103 7.31 4.77 19.46
CA GLY A 103 7.30 3.58 20.31
C GLY A 103 8.34 2.54 19.89
N LYS A 104 7.98 1.25 20.00
CA LYS A 104 8.93 0.13 19.94
C LYS A 104 8.63 -0.92 18.86
N SER A 105 7.62 -0.70 18.04
CA SER A 105 7.16 -1.70 17.08
C SER A 105 7.07 -1.18 15.65
N HIS A 106 7.48 -2.03 14.71
CA HIS A 106 7.36 -1.79 13.27
C HIS A 106 5.93 -2.08 12.82
N THR A 107 5.02 -1.17 13.10
CA THR A 107 3.60 -1.23 12.67
C THR A 107 3.24 0.02 11.88
N LYS A 108 2.17 -0.06 11.08
CA LYS A 108 1.71 1.09 10.29
C LYS A 108 1.22 2.22 11.18
N GLU A 109 0.56 1.88 12.29
CA GLU A 109 0.01 2.82 13.26
C GLU A 109 1.09 3.66 13.94
N ASN A 110 2.30 3.09 14.05
CA ASN A 110 3.44 3.74 14.68
C ASN A 110 4.37 4.43 13.67
N ALA A 111 4.16 4.25 12.37
CA ALA A 111 5.02 4.86 11.36
C ALA A 111 4.88 6.39 11.42
N HIS A 112 6.02 7.07 11.48
CA HIS A 112 6.08 8.51 11.70
C HIS A 112 6.50 9.25 10.44
N GLU A 113 7.74 9.08 9.99
CA GLU A 113 8.26 9.81 8.83
C GLU A 113 9.02 8.89 7.87
N LEU A 114 8.78 9.07 6.57
CA LEU A 114 9.51 8.43 5.49
C LEU A 114 10.73 9.27 5.12
N PHE A 115 11.92 8.68 5.16
CA PHE A 115 13.19 9.36 4.85
C PHE A 115 13.71 9.07 3.44
N ALA A 116 13.29 7.97 2.83
CA ALA A 116 13.65 7.64 1.46
C ALA A 116 12.55 6.82 0.78
N VAL A 117 12.35 7.06 -0.52
CA VAL A 117 11.64 6.11 -1.39
C VAL A 117 12.64 5.07 -1.85
N VAL A 118 12.30 3.79 -1.67
CA VAL A 118 13.19 2.68 -2.01
C VAL A 118 12.48 1.74 -2.97
N VAL A 119 13.17 1.42 -4.06
CA VAL A 119 12.73 0.44 -5.06
C VAL A 119 13.65 -0.77 -5.03
N ASP A 120 13.08 -1.93 -4.73
CA ASP A 120 13.77 -3.22 -4.81
C ASP A 120 13.63 -3.75 -6.23
N VAL A 121 14.76 -3.97 -6.91
CA VAL A 121 14.80 -4.62 -8.23
C VAL A 121 15.47 -5.98 -8.05
N ASP A 122 14.68 -7.05 -8.09
CA ASP A 122 15.23 -8.40 -8.02
C ASP A 122 15.82 -8.86 -9.36
N TYR A 123 16.65 -9.91 -9.26
CA TYR A 123 17.24 -10.60 -10.40
C TYR A 123 18.14 -9.70 -11.27
N VAL A 124 18.98 -8.91 -10.61
CA VAL A 124 19.92 -7.97 -11.24
C VAL A 124 21.29 -8.63 -11.35
N GLY A 125 21.65 -8.97 -12.59
CA GLY A 125 22.99 -9.43 -12.96
C GLY A 125 23.94 -8.28 -13.34
N LYS A 126 25.18 -8.61 -13.71
CA LYS A 126 26.18 -7.62 -14.16
C LYS A 126 25.69 -6.76 -15.33
N GLN A 127 25.08 -7.37 -16.35
CA GLN A 127 24.63 -6.64 -17.53
C GLN A 127 23.46 -5.70 -17.20
N GLN A 128 22.50 -6.15 -16.39
CA GLN A 128 21.39 -5.32 -15.92
C GLN A 128 21.91 -4.13 -15.10
N LEU A 129 22.90 -4.34 -14.23
CA LEU A 129 23.53 -3.25 -13.49
C LEU A 129 24.24 -2.26 -14.43
N LYS A 130 24.97 -2.72 -15.45
CA LYS A 130 25.55 -1.83 -16.48
C LYS A 130 24.49 -0.98 -17.17
N ASN A 131 23.34 -1.58 -17.50
CA ASN A 131 22.24 -0.87 -18.15
C ASN A 131 21.65 0.19 -17.22
N LEU A 132 21.38 -0.15 -15.95
CA LEU A 132 20.91 0.80 -14.93
C LEU A 132 21.88 1.98 -14.78
N LEU A 133 23.16 1.72 -14.57
CA LEU A 133 24.17 2.78 -14.42
C LEU A 133 24.25 3.68 -15.65
N LYS A 134 24.14 3.12 -16.87
CA LYS A 134 24.10 3.89 -18.11
C LYS A 134 22.83 4.74 -18.21
N GLN A 135 21.67 4.19 -17.84
CA GLN A 135 20.40 4.93 -17.86
C GLN A 135 20.37 6.07 -16.85
N PHE A 136 20.95 5.87 -15.66
CA PHE A 136 21.16 6.94 -14.68
C PHE A 136 22.09 8.02 -15.21
N GLY A 137 23.22 7.64 -15.82
CA GLY A 137 24.18 8.60 -16.40
C GLY A 137 23.60 9.41 -17.56
N ASN A 138 22.67 8.83 -18.31
CA ASN A 138 22.00 9.47 -19.44
C ASN A 138 20.72 10.22 -19.07
N GLY A 139 20.30 10.22 -17.80
CA GLY A 139 19.05 10.84 -17.35
C GLY A 139 17.76 10.13 -17.81
N VAL A 140 17.86 8.90 -18.34
CA VAL A 140 16.68 8.11 -18.77
C VAL A 140 15.88 7.63 -17.56
N GLN A 141 16.59 7.18 -16.52
CA GLN A 141 16.01 6.85 -15.22
C GLN A 141 16.58 7.83 -14.19
N LEU A 142 15.78 8.16 -13.17
CA LEU A 142 16.26 8.95 -12.05
C LEU A 142 17.43 8.21 -11.39
N ARG A 143 18.56 8.91 -11.25
CA ARG A 143 19.72 8.38 -10.53
C ARG A 143 19.39 8.30 -9.04
N PRO A 144 19.61 7.19 -8.34
CA PRO A 144 19.38 7.13 -6.89
C PRO A 144 20.50 7.85 -6.12
N THR A 145 20.23 8.20 -4.86
CA THR A 145 21.26 8.64 -3.90
C THR A 145 22.22 7.49 -3.62
N TYR A 146 21.67 6.31 -3.32
CA TYR A 146 22.43 5.09 -3.04
C TYR A 146 21.91 3.89 -3.84
N LEU A 147 22.85 3.04 -4.27
CA LEU A 147 22.56 1.70 -4.75
C LEU A 147 23.07 0.70 -3.72
N VAL A 148 22.18 -0.17 -3.25
CA VAL A 148 22.50 -1.21 -2.28
C VAL A 148 22.45 -2.58 -2.97
N SER A 149 23.58 -3.27 -3.07
CA SER A 149 23.66 -4.64 -3.58
C SER A 149 23.11 -5.61 -2.52
N SER A 150 21.91 -6.16 -2.75
CA SER A 150 21.18 -7.00 -1.79
C SER A 150 21.37 -8.52 -2.01
N GLY A 151 22.41 -8.90 -2.75
CA GLY A 151 22.65 -10.27 -3.20
C GLY A 151 22.18 -10.48 -4.64
N LYS A 152 20.95 -11.00 -4.82
CA LYS A 152 20.38 -11.31 -6.15
C LYS A 152 19.79 -10.09 -6.85
N GLY A 153 19.51 -9.02 -6.12
CA GLY A 153 18.93 -7.78 -6.64
C GLY A 153 19.79 -6.57 -6.28
N VAL A 154 19.18 -5.40 -6.40
CA VAL A 154 19.65 -4.14 -5.82
C VAL A 154 18.48 -3.37 -5.23
N HIS A 155 18.72 -2.62 -4.17
CA HIS A 155 17.78 -1.60 -3.70
C HIS A 155 18.28 -0.23 -4.16
N LEU A 156 17.40 0.55 -4.78
CA LEU A 156 17.67 1.90 -5.22
C LEU A 156 17.04 2.86 -4.20
N TYR A 157 17.88 3.57 -3.45
CA TYR A 157 17.46 4.51 -2.42
C TYR A 157 17.47 5.93 -2.96
N TYR A 158 16.31 6.59 -2.90
CA TYR A 158 16.12 8.00 -3.23
C TYR A 158 15.83 8.72 -1.93
N PHE A 159 16.87 9.31 -1.33
CA PHE A 159 16.75 10.02 -0.06
C PHE A 159 15.90 11.26 -0.27
N LEU A 160 14.99 11.54 0.66
CA LEU A 160 14.14 12.71 0.58
C LEU A 160 14.87 13.94 1.11
N GLN A 161 14.58 15.11 0.52
CA GLN A 161 15.08 16.40 1.00
C GLN A 161 14.53 16.67 2.41
N GLU A 162 13.23 16.48 2.57
CA GLU A 162 12.53 16.55 3.84
C GLU A 162 11.78 15.22 4.08
N PRO A 163 11.81 14.68 5.31
CA PRO A 163 11.03 13.49 5.64
C PRO A 163 9.53 13.72 5.46
N VAL A 164 8.84 12.74 4.88
CA VAL A 164 7.39 12.83 4.66
C VAL A 164 6.65 12.20 5.82
N GLN A 165 5.84 12.98 6.54
CA GLN A 165 5.01 12.46 7.62
C GLN A 165 3.96 11.46 7.08
N LEU A 166 3.92 10.28 7.68
CA LEU A 166 3.12 9.13 7.29
C LEU A 166 1.78 9.12 8.02
N TYR A 167 0.84 9.96 7.56
CA TYR A 167 -0.55 9.87 7.98
C TYR A 167 -1.32 8.85 7.15
N ARG A 168 -2.36 8.27 7.75
CA ARG A 168 -3.22 7.28 7.08
C ARG A 168 -3.85 7.79 5.78
N ASN A 169 -4.20 9.08 5.70
CA ASN A 169 -4.78 9.69 4.50
C ASN A 169 -3.77 9.88 3.35
N ARG A 170 -2.47 9.70 3.60
CA ARG A 170 -1.39 9.84 2.61
C ARG A 170 -0.96 8.51 2.00
N GLU A 171 -1.34 7.38 2.63
CA GLU A 171 -0.86 6.05 2.26
C GLU A 171 -1.19 5.69 0.81
N GLU A 172 -2.41 5.98 0.36
CA GLU A 172 -2.88 5.63 -0.98
C GLU A 172 -2.07 6.34 -2.07
N VAL A 173 -1.92 7.66 -1.98
CA VAL A 173 -1.16 8.46 -2.95
C VAL A 173 0.32 8.06 -2.96
N LEU A 174 0.93 7.84 -1.78
CA LEU A 174 2.32 7.39 -1.71
C LEU A 174 2.50 5.99 -2.31
N ALA A 175 1.54 5.08 -2.06
CA ALA A 175 1.58 3.74 -2.64
C ALA A 175 1.43 3.76 -4.17
N GLU A 176 0.54 4.59 -4.70
CA GLU A 176 0.35 4.76 -6.15
C GLU A 176 1.61 5.31 -6.82
N LEU A 177 2.22 6.36 -6.24
CA LEU A 177 3.49 6.90 -6.73
C LEU A 177 4.60 5.84 -6.69
N LYS A 178 4.74 5.12 -5.58
CA LYS A 178 5.76 4.09 -5.43
C LYS A 178 5.56 2.94 -6.41
N GLU A 179 4.33 2.48 -6.62
CA GLU A 179 4.03 1.46 -7.62
C GLU A 179 4.41 1.92 -9.03
N ALA A 180 3.99 3.13 -9.43
CA ALA A 180 4.35 3.69 -10.73
C ALA A 180 5.89 3.76 -10.89
N PHE A 181 6.60 4.10 -9.82
CA PHE A 181 8.05 4.18 -9.84
C PHE A 181 8.73 2.81 -9.93
N ILE A 182 8.23 1.80 -9.21
CA ILE A 182 8.69 0.41 -9.31
C ILE A 182 8.53 -0.08 -10.74
N ARG A 183 7.35 0.12 -11.35
CA ARG A 183 7.07 -0.31 -12.74
C ARG A 183 7.96 0.40 -13.75
N ARG A 184 8.35 1.65 -13.49
CA ARG A 184 9.29 2.40 -14.34
C ARG A 184 10.71 1.82 -14.28
N LEU A 185 11.16 1.47 -13.08
CA LEU A 185 12.53 1.02 -12.81
C LEU A 185 12.73 -0.46 -13.11
N TRP A 186 11.76 -1.32 -12.78
CA TRP A 186 11.81 -2.76 -13.00
C TRP A 186 11.26 -3.11 -14.38
N ASN A 187 12.17 -3.34 -15.34
CA ASN A 187 11.86 -3.63 -16.73
C ASN A 187 12.89 -4.59 -17.31
N ASP A 188 12.76 -4.89 -18.61
CA ASP A 188 13.60 -5.84 -19.35
C ASP A 188 15.09 -5.48 -19.41
N THR A 189 15.42 -4.20 -19.21
CA THR A 189 16.82 -3.74 -19.16
C THR A 189 17.45 -3.84 -17.78
N SER A 190 16.64 -3.77 -16.72
CA SER A 190 17.09 -3.69 -15.32
C SER A 190 16.95 -5.01 -14.56
N SER A 191 16.11 -5.94 -15.02
CA SER A 191 15.95 -7.26 -14.41
C SER A 191 16.00 -8.38 -15.44
N ILE A 192 16.57 -9.52 -15.05
CA ILE A 192 16.50 -10.76 -15.84
C ILE A 192 15.07 -11.35 -15.80
N ARG A 193 14.23 -10.88 -14.87
CA ARG A 193 12.82 -11.29 -14.74
C ARG A 193 11.91 -10.06 -14.69
N PRO A 194 11.64 -9.42 -15.84
CA PRO A 194 10.85 -8.19 -15.88
C PRO A 194 9.35 -8.39 -15.71
N ASP A 195 8.83 -9.59 -15.99
CA ASP A 195 7.38 -9.84 -16.16
C ASP A 195 6.57 -9.83 -14.86
N SER A 196 7.21 -9.76 -13.69
CA SER A 196 6.54 -9.86 -12.40
C SER A 196 7.26 -9.01 -11.35
N PRO A 197 7.21 -7.68 -11.48
CA PRO A 197 7.80 -6.78 -10.49
C PRO A 197 7.14 -6.98 -9.12
N ASP A 198 7.94 -6.99 -8.07
CA ASP A 198 7.43 -7.04 -6.70
C ASP A 198 6.93 -5.64 -6.31
N ILE A 199 5.62 -5.44 -6.29
CA ILE A 199 5.02 -4.15 -5.93
C ILE A 199 4.95 -4.05 -4.41
N THR A 200 5.92 -3.35 -3.84
CA THR A 200 6.07 -3.28 -2.39
C THR A 200 5.49 -2.00 -1.79
N GLY A 201 4.84 -2.14 -0.63
CA GLY A 201 4.25 -1.00 0.09
C GLY A 201 5.29 -0.06 0.69
N ILE A 202 4.86 1.15 1.08
CA ILE A 202 5.72 2.20 1.65
C ILE A 202 6.44 1.73 2.93
N TYR A 203 5.74 1.00 3.79
CA TYR A 203 6.24 0.55 5.10
C TYR A 203 7.22 -0.62 5.09
N GLN A 204 7.62 -1.10 3.91
CA GLN A 204 8.46 -2.29 3.77
C GLN A 204 9.85 -2.09 4.40
N GLY A 205 10.30 -3.09 5.18
CA GLY A 205 11.68 -3.20 5.60
C GLY A 205 12.56 -3.84 4.53
N PHE A 206 13.72 -3.25 4.26
CA PHE A 206 14.69 -3.76 3.29
C PHE A 206 15.85 -4.44 4.00
N ARG A 207 16.58 -5.34 3.31
CA ARG A 207 17.81 -5.93 3.87
C ARG A 207 18.74 -4.84 4.39
N CYS A 208 19.13 -4.98 5.66
CA CYS A 208 20.01 -4.04 6.34
C CYS A 208 21.40 -4.01 5.67
N VAL A 209 21.95 -2.82 5.41
CA VAL A 209 23.33 -2.69 4.92
C VAL A 209 24.28 -3.26 5.98
N GLY A 210 25.23 -4.09 5.55
CA GLY A 210 26.11 -4.86 6.44
C GLY A 210 25.52 -6.15 6.99
N SER A 211 24.23 -6.44 6.79
CA SER A 211 23.65 -7.77 7.09
C SER A 211 23.96 -8.78 5.98
N GLN A 212 23.68 -10.07 6.22
CA GLN A 212 23.86 -11.10 5.20
C GLN A 212 22.78 -11.00 4.13
N SER A 213 23.16 -11.16 2.86
CA SER A 213 22.17 -11.39 1.80
C SER A 213 21.62 -12.82 1.87
N LYS A 214 20.64 -13.13 1.00
CA LYS A 214 20.14 -14.49 0.81
C LYS A 214 21.21 -15.48 0.30
N LEU A 215 22.40 -14.99 -0.10
CA LEU A 215 23.51 -15.82 -0.60
C LEU A 215 24.46 -16.32 0.52
N GLY A 216 24.31 -15.82 1.75
CA GLY A 216 25.10 -16.24 2.92
C GLY A 216 26.06 -15.17 3.42
N VAL A 217 26.87 -15.55 4.42
CA VAL A 217 27.74 -14.65 5.18
C VAL A 217 28.84 -13.98 4.34
N ASP A 218 29.37 -14.68 3.34
CA ASP A 218 30.42 -14.16 2.45
C ASP A 218 29.89 -13.15 1.40
N PHE A 219 28.59 -12.87 1.43
CA PHE A 219 27.88 -12.02 0.49
C PHE A 219 27.02 -11.00 1.25
N PRO A 220 27.64 -10.08 2.00
CA PRO A 220 26.92 -9.07 2.77
C PRO A 220 26.16 -8.10 1.86
N VAL A 221 25.23 -7.36 2.43
CA VAL A 221 24.51 -6.30 1.74
C VAL A 221 25.39 -5.06 1.75
N LYS A 222 25.76 -4.56 0.57
CA LYS A 222 26.74 -3.46 0.43
C LYS A 222 26.11 -2.22 -0.19
N ALA A 223 26.42 -1.04 0.35
CA ALA A 223 25.93 0.24 -0.15
C ALA A 223 27.00 0.98 -0.96
N TYR A 224 26.58 1.64 -2.03
CA TYR A 224 27.43 2.46 -2.89
C TYR A 224 26.73 3.80 -3.11
N LYS A 225 27.44 4.89 -2.83
CA LYS A 225 26.90 6.24 -3.05
C LYS A 225 26.96 6.57 -4.53
N LEU A 226 25.81 6.85 -5.14
CA LEU A 226 25.73 7.21 -6.55
C LEU A 226 25.58 8.71 -6.74
N SER A 227 24.95 9.44 -5.83
CA SER A 227 24.83 10.89 -5.92
C SER A 227 24.69 11.54 -4.55
N GLU A 228 25.00 12.83 -4.47
CA GLU A 228 24.72 13.68 -3.31
C GLU A 228 23.25 14.17 -3.29
N ASN A 229 22.47 13.81 -4.31
CA ASN A 229 21.13 14.35 -4.49
C ASN A 229 20.16 13.79 -3.45
N ARG A 230 19.31 14.69 -2.97
CA ARG A 230 18.07 14.38 -2.27
C ARG A 230 16.90 14.86 -3.09
N TYR A 231 15.79 14.15 -3.00
CA TYR A 231 14.64 14.28 -3.88
C TYR A 231 13.40 14.76 -3.14
N THR A 232 12.57 15.52 -3.84
CA THR A 232 11.17 15.72 -3.49
C THR A 232 10.32 14.57 -4.08
N LEU A 233 9.07 14.45 -3.66
CA LEU A 233 8.14 13.50 -4.31
C LEU A 233 7.81 13.95 -5.74
N GLU A 234 7.86 15.25 -6.00
CA GLU A 234 7.70 15.88 -7.31
C GLU A 234 8.82 15.46 -8.26
N ASP A 235 10.08 15.43 -7.80
CA ASP A 235 11.21 14.96 -8.61
C ASP A 235 11.02 13.49 -9.02
N ILE A 236 10.57 12.65 -8.08
CA ILE A 236 10.28 11.23 -8.33
C ILE A 236 9.14 11.10 -9.35
N LYS A 237 8.03 11.83 -9.14
CA LYS A 237 6.90 11.87 -10.08
C LYS A 237 7.32 12.33 -11.47
N ALA A 238 8.12 13.39 -11.57
CA ALA A 238 8.60 13.95 -12.84
C ALA A 238 9.49 12.97 -13.60
N SER A 239 10.18 12.07 -12.90
CA SER A 239 11.02 11.03 -13.53
C SER A 239 10.23 9.89 -14.19
N ILE A 240 8.92 9.80 -13.93
CA ILE A 240 8.05 8.75 -14.44
C ILE A 240 7.29 9.31 -15.66
N PRO A 241 7.54 8.80 -16.88
CA PRO A 241 6.84 9.27 -18.08
C PRO A 241 5.34 9.09 -17.96
N SER A 242 4.58 10.15 -18.27
CA SER A 242 3.12 10.17 -18.25
C SER A 242 2.50 9.78 -16.89
N CYS A 243 3.20 10.04 -15.78
CA CYS A 243 2.69 9.79 -14.43
C CYS A 243 1.46 10.66 -14.12
N LYS A 244 0.34 10.01 -13.80
CA LYS A 244 -0.95 10.67 -13.51
C LYS A 244 -1.25 10.82 -12.03
N VAL A 245 -0.35 10.37 -11.15
CA VAL A 245 -0.56 10.41 -9.70
C VAL A 245 -0.70 11.87 -9.24
N ASP A 246 -1.78 12.19 -8.54
CA ASP A 246 -1.98 13.51 -7.96
C ASP A 246 -1.37 13.57 -6.56
N LEU A 247 -0.38 14.47 -6.37
CA LEU A 247 0.30 14.65 -5.09
C LEU A 247 -0.41 15.68 -4.20
N ALA A 248 -1.37 16.45 -4.71
CA ALA A 248 -2.08 17.48 -3.95
C ALA A 248 -2.66 16.96 -2.60
N PRO A 249 -3.25 15.75 -2.51
CA PRO A 249 -3.78 15.24 -1.25
C PRO A 249 -2.73 15.01 -0.16
N LEU A 250 -1.44 14.92 -0.49
CA LEU A 250 -0.36 14.81 0.50
C LEU A 250 -0.20 16.09 1.31
N TYR A 251 -0.46 17.23 0.69
CA TYR A 251 -0.29 18.55 1.28
C TYR A 251 -1.56 19.08 1.95
N GLU A 252 -2.70 18.43 1.71
CA GLU A 252 -3.92 18.71 2.45
C GLU A 252 -3.75 18.31 3.92
N LYS A 253 -4.06 19.25 4.82
CA LYS A 253 -4.13 18.93 6.25
C LYS A 253 -5.16 17.81 6.43
N PRO A 254 -4.85 16.77 7.22
CA PRO A 254 -5.83 15.74 7.54
C PRO A 254 -7.09 16.43 8.05
N ARG A 255 -8.23 16.22 7.38
CA ARG A 255 -9.50 16.77 7.87
C ARG A 255 -9.70 16.23 9.28
N ARG A 256 -9.70 17.12 10.28
CA ARG A 256 -10.16 16.74 11.62
C ARG A 256 -11.56 16.14 11.42
N LYS A 257 -11.83 14.99 12.02
CA LYS A 257 -13.23 14.55 12.17
C LYS A 257 -13.96 15.75 12.77
N SER A 258 -15.00 16.23 12.10
CA SER A 258 -15.75 17.38 12.58
C SER A 258 -16.20 17.08 14.00
N THR A 259 -15.57 17.77 14.94
CA THR A 259 -16.02 17.79 16.33
C THR A 259 -16.99 18.95 16.35
N VAL A 260 -18.20 18.69 15.86
CA VAL A 260 -19.31 19.62 16.05
C VAL A 260 -19.55 19.71 17.54
N THR A 261 -19.53 20.92 18.06
CA THR A 261 -19.92 21.20 19.44
C THR A 261 -21.37 20.76 19.65
N LEU A 262 -21.79 20.60 20.91
CA LEU A 262 -23.17 20.28 21.23
C LEU A 262 -24.15 21.33 20.68
N GLU A 263 -23.75 22.60 20.66
CA GLU A 263 -24.52 23.72 20.13
C GLU A 263 -24.66 23.64 18.61
N GLU A 264 -23.57 23.42 17.88
CA GLU A 264 -23.62 23.21 16.42
C GLU A 264 -24.39 21.94 16.06
N ALA A 265 -24.28 20.88 16.87
CA ALA A 265 -25.04 19.65 16.68
C ALA A 265 -26.54 19.85 16.93
N LYS A 266 -26.94 20.78 17.80
CA LYS A 266 -28.35 21.17 18.01
C LYS A 266 -28.93 21.85 16.77
N GLU A 267 -28.13 22.67 16.09
CA GLU A 267 -28.54 23.36 14.87
C GLU A 267 -28.55 22.42 13.66
N LEU A 268 -27.51 21.61 13.49
CA LEU A 268 -27.35 20.71 12.35
C LEU A 268 -28.19 19.42 12.45
N TYR A 269 -28.44 18.95 13.68
CA TYR A 269 -29.18 17.71 13.94
C TYR A 269 -30.19 17.89 15.08
N PRO A 270 -31.19 18.78 14.92
CA PRO A 270 -32.11 19.15 16.00
C PRO A 270 -32.88 17.95 16.55
N GLU A 271 -33.32 17.02 15.70
CA GLU A 271 -34.01 15.80 16.14
C GLU A 271 -33.10 14.85 16.93
N TRP A 272 -31.82 14.76 16.56
CA TRP A 272 -30.87 13.93 17.31
C TRP A 272 -30.56 14.55 18.67
N TYR A 273 -30.37 15.87 18.73
CA TYR A 273 -30.11 16.60 19.96
C TYR A 273 -31.29 16.48 20.93
N GLU A 274 -32.50 16.69 20.42
CA GLU A 274 -33.74 16.52 21.18
C GLU A 274 -33.83 15.11 21.78
N LYS A 275 -33.67 14.06 20.97
CA LYS A 275 -33.76 12.68 21.45
C LYS A 275 -32.63 12.30 22.42
N ARG A 276 -31.38 12.71 22.15
CA ARG A 276 -30.20 12.21 22.90
C ARG A 276 -29.79 13.07 24.07
N ILE A 277 -29.98 14.37 23.99
CA ILE A 277 -29.52 15.34 24.99
C ILE A 277 -30.70 15.81 25.85
N VAL A 278 -31.81 16.21 25.23
CA VAL A 278 -32.99 16.72 25.98
C VAL A 278 -33.77 15.57 26.60
N GLN A 279 -34.14 14.56 25.81
CA GLN A 279 -34.98 13.44 26.24
C GLN A 279 -34.18 12.29 26.88
N GLY A 280 -32.85 12.33 26.78
CA GLY A 280 -31.96 11.33 27.38
C GLY A 280 -32.13 9.92 26.81
N GLU A 281 -32.68 9.78 25.60
CA GLU A 281 -32.91 8.46 25.02
C GLU A 281 -31.57 7.74 24.82
N PRO A 282 -31.40 6.53 25.38
CA PRO A 282 -30.17 5.77 25.22
C PRO A 282 -29.92 5.52 23.73
N LYS A 283 -28.64 5.52 23.34
CA LYS A 283 -28.27 5.13 21.98
C LYS A 283 -28.91 3.79 21.67
N GLN A 284 -29.80 3.77 20.66
CA GLN A 284 -30.42 2.54 20.20
C GLN A 284 -29.29 1.51 20.02
N LYS A 285 -29.21 0.55 20.95
CA LYS A 285 -28.38 -0.63 20.77
C LYS A 285 -28.92 -1.24 19.49
N SER A 286 -28.07 -1.45 18.51
CA SER A 286 -28.43 -2.06 17.23
C SER A 286 -29.42 -3.19 17.49
N LYS A 287 -30.70 -2.98 17.15
CA LYS A 287 -31.73 -3.97 17.42
C LYS A 287 -31.40 -5.16 16.52
N LYS A 288 -30.77 -6.19 17.08
CA LYS A 288 -30.71 -7.50 16.43
C LYS A 288 -32.11 -8.07 16.50
N GLN A 289 -32.87 -7.97 15.42
CA GLN A 289 -34.11 -8.73 15.28
C GLN A 289 -33.75 -10.04 14.55
N GLY A 290 -33.92 -11.18 15.23
CA GLY A 290 -33.55 -12.49 14.67
C GLY A 290 -32.05 -12.70 14.40
N GLY A 291 -31.15 -11.89 14.97
CA GLY A 291 -29.70 -11.99 14.77
C GLY A 291 -29.10 -11.04 13.73
N THR A 292 -29.92 -10.24 13.03
CA THR A 292 -29.46 -9.38 11.93
C THR A 292 -29.40 -7.90 12.31
N TRP A 293 -28.40 -7.19 11.79
CA TRP A 293 -28.25 -5.73 11.94
C TRP A 293 -29.38 -5.01 11.21
N VAL A 294 -30.16 -4.19 11.95
CA VAL A 294 -31.18 -3.34 11.35
C VAL A 294 -30.54 -2.02 10.88
N CYS A 295 -30.54 -1.78 9.56
CA CYS A 295 -30.13 -0.54 8.93
C CYS A 295 -31.27 0.49 8.93
N ASN A 296 -30.94 1.77 8.79
CA ASN A 296 -31.94 2.85 8.68
C ASN A 296 -32.68 2.76 7.33
N GLU A 297 -34.01 2.96 7.31
CA GLU A 297 -34.85 3.00 6.08
C GLU A 297 -34.33 3.97 5.02
N ALA A 298 -33.62 5.03 5.41
CA ALA A 298 -32.93 5.94 4.48
C ALA A 298 -31.97 5.22 3.51
N LEU A 299 -31.37 4.10 3.92
CA LEU A 299 -30.53 3.28 3.05
C LEU A 299 -31.35 2.54 1.99
N TYR A 300 -32.55 2.11 2.32
CA TYR A 300 -33.47 1.47 1.37
C TYR A 300 -33.94 2.47 0.30
N GLU A 301 -34.35 3.66 0.71
CA GLU A 301 -34.74 4.73 -0.23
C GLU A 301 -33.54 5.23 -1.06
N TRP A 302 -32.33 5.25 -0.49
CA TRP A 302 -31.11 5.52 -1.25
C TRP A 302 -30.86 4.49 -2.36
N TRP A 303 -31.08 3.20 -2.10
CA TRP A 303 -30.95 2.16 -3.13
C TRP A 303 -32.00 2.29 -4.23
N LYS A 304 -33.23 2.70 -3.89
CA LYS A 304 -34.27 2.99 -4.89
C LYS A 304 -33.82 4.12 -5.82
N ARG A 305 -33.29 5.20 -5.27
CA ARG A 305 -32.75 6.32 -6.05
C ARG A 305 -31.56 5.91 -6.92
N LYS A 306 -30.60 5.15 -6.36
CA LYS A 306 -29.46 4.61 -7.12
C LYS A 306 -29.88 3.76 -8.31
N ILE A 307 -30.94 2.97 -8.17
CA ILE A 307 -31.49 2.16 -9.25
C ILE A 307 -31.96 3.05 -10.40
N THR A 308 -32.68 4.13 -10.09
CA THR A 308 -33.20 5.07 -11.08
C THR A 308 -32.12 5.91 -11.75
N GLU A 309 -31.09 6.32 -11.01
CA GLU A 309 -30.15 7.36 -11.46
C GLU A 309 -28.83 6.81 -12.03
N GLU A 310 -28.36 5.64 -11.57
CA GLU A 310 -26.96 5.24 -11.78
C GLU A 310 -26.73 3.81 -12.29
N VAL A 311 -27.77 2.98 -12.33
CA VAL A 311 -27.61 1.59 -12.80
C VAL A 311 -27.36 1.55 -14.30
N LYS A 312 -26.40 0.72 -14.70
CA LYS A 312 -26.08 0.40 -16.10
C LYS A 312 -26.54 -1.01 -16.46
N ALA A 313 -26.59 -1.34 -17.76
CA ALA A 313 -27.04 -2.64 -18.28
C ALA A 313 -26.46 -3.86 -17.54
N GLY A 314 -25.16 -3.87 -17.26
CA GLY A 314 -24.49 -4.98 -16.53
C GLY A 314 -24.82 -5.09 -15.03
N GLY A 315 -25.47 -4.08 -14.44
CA GLY A 315 -25.76 -4.00 -13.01
C GLY A 315 -27.20 -4.31 -12.61
N ARG A 316 -28.11 -4.51 -13.58
CA ARG A 316 -29.58 -4.60 -13.36
C ARG A 316 -30.00 -5.71 -12.40
N TYR A 317 -29.42 -6.89 -12.55
CA TYR A 317 -29.70 -8.02 -11.67
C TYR A 317 -29.19 -7.75 -10.23
N PHE A 318 -27.97 -7.25 -10.12
CA PHE A 318 -27.34 -6.98 -8.82
C PHE A 318 -28.02 -5.84 -8.07
N SER A 319 -28.60 -4.87 -8.79
CA SER A 319 -29.31 -3.75 -8.17
C SER A 319 -30.62 -4.20 -7.52
N ILE A 320 -31.38 -5.11 -8.15
CA ILE A 320 -32.55 -5.78 -7.52
C ILE A 320 -32.12 -6.62 -6.31
N MET A 321 -31.05 -7.40 -6.42
CA MET A 321 -30.51 -8.15 -5.29
C MET A 321 -30.12 -7.25 -4.11
N ALA A 322 -29.48 -6.11 -4.39
CA ALA A 322 -29.09 -5.13 -3.37
C ALA A 322 -30.32 -4.51 -2.71
N LEU A 323 -31.29 -4.04 -3.49
CA LEU A 323 -32.55 -3.49 -3.00
C LEU A 323 -33.25 -4.45 -2.05
N CYS A 324 -33.37 -5.73 -2.43
CA CYS A 324 -34.00 -6.74 -1.60
C CYS A 324 -33.20 -7.02 -0.31
N SER A 325 -31.88 -7.16 -0.43
CA SER A 325 -31.01 -7.43 0.73
C SER A 325 -31.04 -6.29 1.74
N TYR A 326 -30.96 -5.04 1.29
CA TYR A 326 -30.99 -3.87 2.16
C TYR A 326 -32.40 -3.56 2.66
N GLY A 327 -33.45 -3.83 1.89
CA GLY A 327 -34.84 -3.74 2.37
C GLY A 327 -35.09 -4.66 3.57
N LEU A 328 -34.63 -5.91 3.50
CA LEU A 328 -34.71 -6.84 4.63
C LEU A 328 -33.92 -6.33 5.83
N LYS A 329 -32.69 -5.85 5.62
CA LYS A 329 -31.87 -5.23 6.67
C LYS A 329 -32.52 -3.97 7.25
N CYS A 330 -33.33 -3.23 6.50
CA CYS A 330 -34.02 -2.05 7.00
C CYS A 330 -35.37 -2.38 7.69
N GLY A 331 -35.73 -3.66 7.81
CA GLY A 331 -37.01 -4.07 8.40
C GLY A 331 -38.23 -3.80 7.51
N ILE A 332 -38.03 -3.58 6.21
CA ILE A 332 -39.11 -3.38 5.24
C ILE A 332 -39.82 -4.71 4.98
N SER A 333 -41.15 -4.69 4.90
CA SER A 333 -41.92 -5.90 4.65
C SER A 333 -41.55 -6.53 3.30
N GLU A 334 -41.46 -7.86 3.25
CA GLU A 334 -41.18 -8.58 2.00
C GLU A 334 -42.16 -8.21 0.87
N GLN A 335 -43.41 -7.94 1.22
CA GLN A 335 -44.44 -7.50 0.27
C GLN A 335 -44.09 -6.14 -0.35
N LYS A 336 -43.67 -5.15 0.45
CA LYS A 336 -43.24 -3.83 -0.03
C LYS A 336 -41.97 -3.96 -0.88
N ILE A 337 -40.98 -4.72 -0.42
CA ILE A 337 -39.74 -4.98 -1.18
C ILE A 337 -40.04 -5.58 -2.55
N ARG A 338 -40.92 -6.60 -2.59
CA ARG A 338 -41.29 -7.28 -3.82
C ARG A 338 -42.01 -6.35 -4.79
N ARG A 339 -42.94 -5.54 -4.29
CA ARG A 339 -43.66 -4.56 -5.10
C ARG A 339 -42.69 -3.54 -5.71
N ASP A 340 -41.81 -2.98 -4.88
CA ASP A 340 -40.85 -1.97 -5.31
C ASP A 340 -39.82 -2.57 -6.29
N ALA A 341 -39.38 -3.81 -6.10
CA ALA A 341 -38.50 -4.51 -7.05
C ALA A 341 -39.15 -4.71 -8.44
N TYR A 342 -40.43 -5.07 -8.49
CA TYR A 342 -41.16 -5.19 -9.76
C TYR A 342 -41.45 -3.83 -10.41
N ALA A 343 -41.57 -2.76 -9.62
CA ALA A 343 -41.77 -1.41 -10.16
C ALA A 343 -40.57 -0.90 -10.98
N PHE A 344 -39.38 -1.48 -10.78
CA PHE A 344 -38.18 -1.13 -11.56
C PHE A 344 -38.03 -1.94 -12.85
N LEU A 345 -38.92 -2.89 -13.15
CA LEU A 345 -38.77 -3.78 -14.31
C LEU A 345 -38.64 -2.98 -15.62
N ASP A 346 -39.60 -2.11 -15.91
CA ASP A 346 -39.62 -1.35 -17.16
C ASP A 346 -38.40 -0.41 -17.28
N HIS A 347 -37.99 0.21 -16.17
CA HIS A 347 -36.80 1.05 -16.14
C HIS A 347 -35.52 0.24 -16.41
N LEU A 348 -35.33 -0.90 -15.75
CA LEU A 348 -34.15 -1.73 -15.93
C LEU A 348 -34.11 -2.37 -17.33
N GLU A 349 -35.28 -2.70 -17.89
CA GLU A 349 -35.38 -3.17 -19.26
C GLU A 349 -35.05 -2.10 -20.28
N SER A 350 -35.41 -0.83 -20.02
CA SER A 350 -35.05 0.29 -20.90
C SER A 350 -33.53 0.52 -21.03
N LEU A 351 -32.72 -0.07 -20.15
CA LEU A 351 -31.26 -0.02 -20.19
C LEU A 351 -30.63 -1.14 -21.05
N THR A 352 -31.42 -1.92 -21.77
CA THR A 352 -30.92 -2.97 -22.68
C THR A 352 -30.15 -2.34 -23.84
N GLU A 353 -28.87 -2.71 -23.97
CA GLU A 353 -27.99 -2.26 -25.06
C GLU A 353 -27.82 -3.33 -26.16
N ASP A 354 -28.18 -4.58 -25.88
CA ASP A 354 -28.01 -5.75 -26.74
C ASP A 354 -29.31 -6.56 -26.78
N GLU A 355 -29.83 -6.84 -27.98
CA GLU A 355 -31.06 -7.60 -28.24
C GLU A 355 -31.02 -9.02 -27.63
N ASP A 356 -29.83 -9.59 -27.42
CA ASP A 356 -29.69 -10.89 -26.77
C ASP A 356 -29.69 -10.82 -25.23
N ASN A 357 -29.82 -9.62 -24.63
CA ASN A 357 -29.67 -9.36 -23.20
C ASN A 357 -30.84 -8.56 -22.59
N HIS A 358 -32.07 -8.98 -22.89
CA HIS A 358 -33.27 -8.43 -22.26
C HIS A 358 -33.36 -8.75 -20.76
N PHE A 359 -33.79 -7.77 -19.98
CA PHE A 359 -34.08 -7.90 -18.56
C PHE A 359 -35.57 -8.17 -18.33
N SER A 360 -35.85 -9.37 -17.83
CA SER A 360 -37.20 -9.89 -17.77
C SER A 360 -37.75 -9.96 -16.35
N ARG A 361 -39.05 -10.26 -16.27
CA ARG A 361 -39.71 -10.60 -15.00
C ARG A 361 -39.05 -11.79 -14.28
N ALA A 362 -38.38 -12.69 -15.01
CA ALA A 362 -37.66 -13.82 -14.44
C ALA A 362 -36.41 -13.37 -13.67
N ASP A 363 -35.70 -12.35 -14.17
CA ASP A 363 -34.51 -11.79 -13.55
C ASP A 363 -34.84 -11.09 -12.24
N VAL A 364 -35.93 -10.31 -12.21
CA VAL A 364 -36.46 -9.72 -10.97
C VAL A 364 -36.85 -10.81 -9.97
N LYS A 365 -37.52 -11.88 -10.44
CA LYS A 365 -37.92 -13.01 -9.60
C LYS A 365 -36.71 -13.75 -9.00
N ASP A 366 -35.65 -13.94 -9.76
CA ASP A 366 -34.42 -14.57 -9.27
C ASP A 366 -33.65 -13.66 -8.31
N GLY A 367 -33.60 -12.35 -8.63
CA GLY A 367 -33.00 -11.33 -7.77
C GLY A 367 -33.71 -11.18 -6.42
N ILE A 368 -35.01 -11.47 -6.33
CA ILE A 368 -35.75 -11.53 -5.06
C ILE A 368 -35.47 -12.82 -4.27
N LYS A 369 -35.18 -13.95 -4.94
CA LYS A 369 -34.98 -15.26 -4.31
C LYS A 369 -33.62 -15.39 -3.63
N LYS A 370 -32.55 -14.96 -4.27
CA LYS A 370 -31.17 -15.12 -3.76
C LYS A 370 -30.85 -14.38 -2.44
N PRO A 371 -31.41 -13.19 -2.17
CA PRO A 371 -31.28 -12.52 -0.87
C PRO A 371 -31.79 -13.39 0.28
N LYS A 372 -32.79 -14.27 0.08
CA LYS A 372 -33.23 -15.20 1.13
C LYS A 372 -32.15 -16.22 1.49
N MET A 373 -31.36 -16.69 0.52
CA MET A 373 -30.21 -17.58 0.80
C MET A 373 -29.10 -16.84 1.56
N ILE A 374 -28.81 -15.59 1.19
CA ILE A 374 -27.75 -14.79 1.84
C ILE A 374 -28.17 -14.32 3.25
N TYR A 375 -29.45 -13.96 3.43
CA TYR A 375 -30.02 -13.47 4.69
C TYR A 375 -30.22 -14.60 5.72
N PHE A 376 -30.54 -15.83 5.28
CA PHE A 376 -30.67 -16.99 6.16
C PHE A 376 -29.35 -17.72 6.44
N TYR A 377 -28.39 -17.75 5.50
CA TYR A 377 -27.12 -18.49 5.67
C TYR A 377 -25.90 -17.62 6.05
N GLY A 378 -26.06 -16.30 6.21
CA GLY A 378 -24.99 -15.43 6.71
C GLY A 378 -23.77 -15.32 5.80
N ILE A 379 -23.93 -15.57 4.49
CA ILE A 379 -22.82 -15.54 3.51
C ILE A 379 -22.76 -14.16 2.86
N LEU A 380 -22.37 -13.15 3.63
CA LEU A 380 -21.67 -11.95 3.15
C LEU A 380 -20.99 -11.34 4.39
N LYS A 381 -19.90 -11.96 4.83
CA LYS A 381 -18.87 -11.28 5.60
C LYS A 381 -18.09 -10.44 4.60
N TYR A 382 -18.38 -9.15 4.54
CA TYR A 382 -17.42 -8.15 4.12
C TYR A 382 -16.73 -7.61 5.37
#